data_AF-A0A1M6XLY2-F1
#
_entry.id   AF-A0A1M6XLY2-F1
#
_cell.length_a   1.000
_cell.length_b   1.000
_cell.length_c   1.000
_cell.angle_alpha   90.00
_cell.angle_beta   90.00
_cell.angle_gamma   90.00
#
_symmetry.space_group_name_H-M   'P 1'
#
loop_
_entity.id
_entity.type
_entity.pdbx_description
1 polymer ?
#
loop_
_entity_poly.entity_id
_entity_poly.type
_entity_poly.pdbx_seq_one_letter_code
_entity_poly.pdbx_strand_id
1 'polypeptide(L)'
;MVAPDTPGIVGYFRQGDGYRNATVETNEDDISIHQVDAGGNVQQLSLGEQPNAFTGETDYFFLDTAGGSKPVPDGSQLVVTATDPGGNTASTYVVLDETSTSVVNIANPNLAAFDIETIDLRFGDQSQLTLSEAQVLALSGNSDTVLVQGGGDDHLTIAGAQSAGSTQIDGQTYDIYTLGNDATLVVDDEIRIVT
;
A
#
# COMPACT_ATOMS: atom_id res chain seq x y z
N MET A 1 16.88 -9.13 13.37
CA MET A 1 16.77 -7.75 12.86
C MET A 1 15.29 -7.42 12.85
N VAL A 2 14.92 -6.17 13.08
CA VAL A 2 13.51 -5.72 13.08
C VAL A 2 13.32 -5.00 11.75
N ALA A 3 12.21 -5.25 11.03
CA ALA A 3 11.90 -4.53 9.80
C ALA A 3 11.64 -3.04 10.07
N PRO A 4 11.86 -2.14 9.10
CA PRO A 4 11.42 -0.75 9.23
C PRO A 4 9.90 -0.66 9.29
N ASP A 5 9.39 0.52 9.65
CA ASP A 5 7.97 0.82 9.50
C ASP A 5 7.61 0.89 8.00
N THR A 6 6.37 0.55 7.64
CA THR A 6 5.91 0.67 6.25
C THR A 6 5.87 2.15 5.83
N PRO A 7 6.21 2.50 4.58
CA PRO A 7 6.13 3.88 4.09
C PRO A 7 4.73 4.51 4.24
N GLY A 8 4.64 5.62 4.97
CA GLY A 8 3.43 6.43 5.08
C GLY A 8 3.17 7.23 3.80
N ILE A 9 2.09 6.93 3.09
CA ILE A 9 1.74 7.63 1.85
C ILE A 9 0.88 8.84 2.17
N VAL A 10 1.32 10.02 1.73
CA VAL A 10 0.64 11.29 1.98
C VAL A 10 -0.25 11.68 0.82
N GLY A 11 0.18 11.39 -0.41
CA GLY A 11 -0.59 11.74 -1.59
C GLY A 11 0.08 11.38 -2.91
N TYR A 12 -0.52 11.88 -3.98
CA TYR A 12 -0.02 11.77 -5.33
C TYR A 12 -0.37 13.04 -6.12
N PHE A 13 0.33 13.27 -7.23
CA PHE A 13 -0.05 14.28 -8.21
C PHE A 13 -0.51 13.62 -9.51
N ARG A 14 -1.81 13.74 -9.82
CA ARG A 14 -2.36 13.30 -11.10
C ARG A 14 -2.17 14.35 -12.19
N GLN A 15 -1.76 13.91 -13.38
CA GLN A 15 -1.61 14.74 -14.56
C GLN A 15 -2.15 14.01 -15.80
N GLY A 16 -3.31 14.46 -16.31
CA GLY A 16 -3.96 13.78 -17.43
C GLY A 16 -4.40 12.38 -17.02
N ASP A 17 -4.09 11.39 -17.86
CA ASP A 17 -4.50 9.98 -17.68
C ASP A 17 -3.46 9.16 -16.87
N GLY A 18 -2.83 9.79 -15.87
CA GLY A 18 -1.87 9.12 -15.01
C GLY A 18 -1.31 9.96 -13.87
N TYR A 19 -0.38 9.36 -13.13
CA TYR A 19 0.22 9.90 -11.91
C TYR A 19 1.66 10.30 -12.18
N ARG A 20 2.05 11.50 -11.75
CA ARG A 20 3.39 12.05 -11.99
C ARG A 20 4.35 11.78 -10.83
N ASN A 21 3.84 11.73 -9.61
CA ASN A 21 4.61 11.42 -8.42
C ASN A 21 3.72 10.73 -7.36
N ALA A 22 4.38 10.14 -6.37
CA ALA A 22 3.82 9.86 -5.06
C ALA A 22 4.57 10.71 -4.02
N THR A 23 3.86 11.14 -2.98
CA THR A 23 4.40 11.87 -1.85
C THR A 23 4.38 10.95 -0.64
N VAL A 24 5.54 10.75 -0.03
CA VAL A 24 5.75 9.83 1.11
C VAL A 24 6.26 10.65 2.29
N GLU A 25 5.88 10.27 3.52
CA GLU A 25 6.49 10.83 4.72
C GLU A 25 8.01 10.64 4.70
N THR A 26 8.77 11.70 5.01
CA THR A 26 10.24 11.62 5.01
C THR A 26 10.71 10.80 6.21
N ASN A 27 11.48 9.74 5.94
CA ASN A 27 12.18 8.95 6.95
C ASN A 27 13.67 8.77 6.58
N GLU A 28 14.41 8.02 7.39
CA GLU A 28 15.85 7.74 7.16
C GLU A 28 16.10 6.54 6.21
N ASP A 29 15.05 5.82 5.84
CA ASP A 29 15.13 4.61 5.03
C ASP A 29 15.22 4.93 3.53
N ASP A 30 15.78 4.00 2.75
CA ASP A 30 15.81 4.14 1.30
C ASP A 30 14.45 3.76 0.72
N ILE A 31 13.89 4.60 -0.16
CA ILE A 31 12.57 4.40 -0.75
C ILE A 31 12.70 3.95 -2.20
N SER A 32 12.09 2.81 -2.51
CA SER A 32 11.86 2.37 -3.89
C SER A 32 10.37 2.28 -4.20
N ILE A 33 10.00 2.54 -5.45
CA ILE A 33 8.61 2.46 -5.91
C ILE A 33 8.53 1.56 -7.13
N HIS A 34 7.59 0.63 -7.09
CA HIS A 34 7.26 -0.26 -8.19
C HIS A 34 5.86 0.04 -8.69
N GLN A 35 5.69 0.08 -10.01
CA GLN A 35 4.37 0.04 -10.63
C GLN A 35 3.91 -1.40 -10.72
N VAL A 36 2.64 -1.63 -10.40
CA VAL A 36 1.89 -2.83 -10.73
C VAL A 36 0.92 -2.46 -11.84
N ASP A 37 1.13 -2.95 -13.05
CA ASP A 37 0.24 -2.64 -14.17
C ASP A 37 -1.10 -3.40 -14.06
N ALA A 38 -2.07 -3.06 -14.91
CA ALA A 38 -3.38 -3.72 -14.96
C ALA A 38 -3.31 -5.24 -15.26
N GLY A 39 -2.19 -5.73 -15.80
CA GLY A 39 -1.93 -7.15 -16.02
C GLY A 39 -1.29 -7.86 -14.82
N GLY A 40 -0.95 -7.13 -13.76
CA GLY A 40 -0.24 -7.61 -12.59
C GLY A 40 1.27 -7.71 -12.76
N ASN A 41 1.85 -7.16 -13.84
CA ASN A 41 3.30 -7.09 -13.96
C ASN A 41 3.83 -6.02 -13.02
N VAL A 42 4.93 -6.34 -12.33
CA VAL A 42 5.58 -5.43 -11.40
C VAL A 42 6.89 -4.94 -12.01
N GLN A 43 7.10 -3.62 -12.03
CA GLN A 43 8.32 -3.00 -12.53
C GLN A 43 8.78 -1.85 -11.64
N GLN A 44 10.06 -1.84 -11.30
CA GLN A 44 10.65 -0.73 -10.56
C GLN A 44 10.66 0.55 -11.40
N LEU A 45 10.29 1.67 -10.79
CA LEU A 45 10.32 2.98 -11.41
C LEU A 45 11.67 3.66 -11.16
N SER A 46 12.12 4.47 -12.12
CA SER A 46 13.18 5.44 -11.88
C SER A 46 12.58 6.67 -11.19
N LEU A 47 13.23 7.16 -10.14
CA LEU A 47 12.68 8.22 -9.30
C LEU A 47 13.55 9.47 -9.33
N GLY A 48 12.89 10.64 -9.31
CA GLY A 48 13.48 11.92 -8.97
C GLY A 48 12.96 12.36 -7.62
N GLU A 49 13.85 12.57 -6.67
CA GLU A 49 13.48 12.90 -5.29
C GLU A 49 13.51 14.40 -5.04
N GLN A 50 12.46 14.90 -4.41
CA GLN A 50 12.39 16.28 -3.96
C GLN A 50 11.87 16.33 -2.52
N PRO A 51 12.77 16.39 -1.52
CA PRO A 51 12.38 16.51 -0.12
C PRO A 51 11.83 17.92 0.18
N ASN A 52 10.79 17.97 1.00
CA ASN A 52 10.16 19.17 1.50
C ASN A 52 10.23 19.21 3.04
N ALA A 53 11.28 19.84 3.55
CA ALA A 53 11.51 19.97 5.00
C ALA A 53 10.44 20.77 5.75
N PHE A 54 9.57 21.53 5.05
CA PHE A 54 8.48 22.26 5.70
C PHE A 54 7.33 21.33 6.11
N THR A 55 7.02 20.33 5.28
CA THR A 55 5.96 19.35 5.55
C THR A 55 6.49 18.05 6.14
N GLY A 56 7.78 17.77 6.01
CA GLY A 56 8.36 16.49 6.41
C GLY A 56 8.01 15.36 5.44
N GLU A 57 7.92 15.70 4.15
CA GLU A 57 7.49 14.81 3.08
C GLU A 57 8.50 14.84 1.93
N THR A 58 8.58 13.75 1.18
CA THR A 58 9.39 13.66 -0.04
C THR A 58 8.51 13.35 -1.24
N ASP A 59 8.58 14.17 -2.28
CA ASP A 59 7.98 13.87 -3.58
C ASP A 59 8.91 12.96 -4.39
N TYR A 60 8.39 11.82 -4.82
CA TYR A 60 9.08 10.88 -5.72
C TYR A 60 8.48 10.96 -7.13
N PHE A 61 9.11 11.75 -8.00
CA PHE A 61 8.69 11.91 -9.40
C PHE A 61 9.06 10.68 -10.22
N PHE A 62 8.11 10.18 -11.01
CA PHE A 62 8.34 9.03 -11.87
C PHE A 62 9.04 9.44 -13.17
N LEU A 63 10.15 8.76 -13.47
CA LEU A 63 11.04 9.08 -14.57
C LEU A 63 11.18 7.93 -15.56
N ASP A 64 11.54 8.27 -16.81
CA ASP A 64 12.10 7.32 -17.76
C ASP A 64 13.60 7.09 -17.53
N THR A 65 14.20 6.19 -18.30
CA THR A 65 15.63 5.85 -18.20
C THR A 65 16.57 6.98 -18.62
N ALA A 66 16.06 8.04 -19.25
CA ALA A 66 16.80 9.24 -19.60
C ALA A 66 16.62 10.38 -18.56
N GLY A 67 15.86 10.14 -17.48
CA GLY A 67 15.55 11.13 -16.44
C GLY A 67 14.44 12.11 -16.83
N GLY A 68 13.72 11.86 -17.92
CA GLY A 68 12.53 12.61 -18.30
C GLY A 68 11.31 12.17 -17.50
N SER A 69 10.31 13.04 -17.35
CA SER A 69 9.07 12.66 -16.67
C SER A 69 8.34 11.54 -17.43
N LYS A 70 8.00 10.47 -16.70
CA LYS A 70 7.22 9.34 -17.20
C LYS A 70 6.12 9.00 -16.20
N PRO A 71 4.91 9.55 -16.39
CA PRO A 71 3.79 9.25 -15.53
C PRO A 71 3.47 7.75 -15.50
N VAL A 72 3.03 7.27 -14.35
CA VAL A 72 2.40 5.95 -14.19
C VAL A 72 0.99 6.05 -14.76
N PRO A 73 0.59 5.23 -15.74
CA PRO A 73 -0.74 5.28 -16.34
C PRO A 73 -1.86 4.97 -15.34
N ASP A 74 -3.04 5.53 -15.58
CA ASP A 74 -4.28 5.12 -14.90
C ASP A 74 -4.52 3.60 -14.97
N GLY A 75 -5.14 3.05 -13.93
CA GLY A 75 -5.32 1.60 -13.77
C GLY A 75 -4.03 0.86 -13.42
N SER A 76 -3.05 1.58 -12.86
CA SER A 76 -1.86 0.98 -12.25
C SER A 76 -1.90 1.22 -10.75
N GLN A 77 -1.27 0.32 -10.01
CA GLN A 77 -1.09 0.40 -8.57
C GLN A 77 0.38 0.60 -8.24
N LEU A 78 0.69 0.97 -6.99
CA LEU A 78 2.08 1.13 -6.55
C LEU A 78 2.41 0.19 -5.40
N VAL A 79 3.65 -0.28 -5.38
CA VAL A 79 4.28 -0.79 -4.16
C VAL A 79 5.36 0.20 -3.78
N VAL A 80 5.27 0.79 -2.59
CA VAL A 80 6.27 1.69 -2.03
C VAL A 80 6.98 0.93 -0.92
N THR A 81 8.29 0.76 -1.03
CA THR A 81 9.10 -0.06 -0.14
C THR A 81 10.14 0.80 0.56
N ALA A 82 10.19 0.73 1.89
CA ALA A 82 11.30 1.23 2.70
C ALA A 82 12.34 0.13 2.90
N THR A 83 13.62 0.49 2.81
CA THR A 83 14.75 -0.38 3.13
C THR A 83 15.65 0.27 4.18
N ASP A 84 15.81 -0.38 5.33
CA ASP A 84 16.66 0.13 6.41
C ASP A 84 18.17 -0.07 6.11
N PRO A 85 19.10 0.55 6.88
CA PRO A 85 20.53 0.35 6.70
C PRO A 85 21.02 -1.10 6.90
N GLY A 86 20.19 -1.96 7.52
CA GLY A 86 20.42 -3.39 7.67
C GLY A 86 19.97 -4.22 6.46
N GLY A 87 19.25 -3.62 5.51
CA GLY A 87 18.66 -4.27 4.35
C GLY A 87 17.33 -4.97 4.61
N ASN A 88 16.67 -4.71 5.75
CA ASN A 88 15.29 -5.17 5.95
C ASN A 88 14.32 -4.30 5.16
N THR A 89 13.21 -4.89 4.72
CA THR A 89 12.19 -4.22 3.93
C THR A 89 10.80 -4.31 4.55
N ALA A 90 10.00 -3.26 4.35
CA ALA A 90 8.57 -3.25 4.59
C ALA A 90 7.90 -2.35 3.53
N SER A 91 6.70 -2.74 3.08
CA SER A 91 6.03 -2.05 1.97
C SER A 91 4.59 -1.66 2.24
N THR A 92 4.17 -0.60 1.56
CA THR A 92 2.78 -0.18 1.40
C THR A 92 2.33 -0.46 -0.04
N TYR A 93 1.23 -1.21 -0.19
CA TYR A 93 0.52 -1.34 -1.46
C TYR A 93 -0.50 -0.21 -1.60
N VAL A 94 -0.27 0.68 -2.56
CA VAL A 94 -1.09 1.87 -2.77
C VAL A 94 -2.10 1.58 -3.87
N VAL A 95 -3.38 1.62 -3.51
CA VAL A 95 -4.48 1.51 -4.45
C VAL A 95 -4.85 2.90 -4.96
N LEU A 96 -4.59 3.14 -6.24
CA LEU A 96 -4.93 4.32 -7.01
C LEU A 96 -6.20 4.09 -7.83
N ASP A 97 -6.87 5.18 -8.23
CA ASP A 97 -8.05 5.12 -9.10
C ASP A 97 -7.86 4.20 -10.32
N GLU A 98 -8.79 3.28 -10.43
CA GLU A 98 -8.93 2.38 -11.57
C GLU A 98 -9.93 2.91 -12.58
N THR A 99 -9.70 2.60 -13.86
CA THR A 99 -10.61 3.05 -14.94
C THR A 99 -11.60 1.97 -15.37
N SER A 100 -11.43 0.73 -14.89
CA SER A 100 -12.15 -0.44 -15.41
C SER A 100 -12.75 -1.37 -14.36
N THR A 101 -12.30 -1.31 -13.11
CA THR A 101 -12.72 -2.21 -12.03
C THR A 101 -12.43 -1.56 -10.68
N SER A 102 -13.24 -1.82 -9.65
CA SER A 102 -12.86 -1.47 -8.27
C SER A 102 -12.23 -2.64 -7.52
N VAL A 103 -12.07 -3.80 -8.16
CA VAL A 103 -11.49 -5.00 -7.52
C VAL A 103 -9.98 -4.85 -7.39
N VAL A 104 -9.50 -4.92 -6.14
CA VAL A 104 -8.07 -4.90 -5.82
C VAL A 104 -7.51 -6.32 -5.92
N ASN A 105 -6.62 -6.55 -6.90
CA ASN A 105 -6.01 -7.86 -7.13
C ASN A 105 -4.76 -8.09 -6.27
N ILE A 106 -4.97 -8.42 -5.01
CA ILE A 106 -3.88 -8.76 -4.08
C ILE A 106 -3.37 -10.21 -4.24
N ALA A 107 -4.10 -11.06 -4.99
CA ALA A 107 -3.69 -12.43 -5.27
C ALA A 107 -2.60 -12.54 -6.36
N ASN A 108 -2.08 -11.40 -6.83
CA ASN A 108 -0.98 -11.35 -7.77
C ASN A 108 0.30 -11.96 -7.16
N PRO A 109 0.82 -13.09 -7.68
CA PRO A 109 1.98 -13.77 -7.09
C PRO A 109 3.26 -12.92 -7.13
N ASN A 110 3.32 -11.91 -7.99
CA ASN A 110 4.45 -10.99 -8.07
C ASN A 110 4.54 -10.06 -6.83
N LEU A 111 3.48 -9.98 -6.00
CA LEU A 111 3.46 -9.14 -4.79
C LEU A 111 4.11 -9.79 -3.57
N ALA A 112 4.26 -11.11 -3.56
CA ALA A 112 4.83 -11.85 -2.42
C ALA A 112 6.32 -11.55 -2.14
N ALA A 113 6.98 -10.77 -3.00
CA ALA A 113 8.39 -10.40 -2.88
C ALA A 113 8.62 -9.09 -2.11
N PHE A 114 7.56 -8.43 -1.62
CA PHE A 114 7.64 -7.05 -1.14
C PHE A 114 7.40 -6.84 0.35
N ASP A 115 7.06 -7.88 1.12
CA ASP A 115 6.72 -7.73 2.55
C ASP A 115 5.69 -6.59 2.77
N ILE A 116 4.52 -6.76 2.15
CA ILE A 116 3.42 -5.77 2.17
C ILE A 116 2.68 -5.90 3.49
N GLU A 117 2.89 -4.94 4.37
CA GLU A 117 2.27 -4.91 5.71
C GLU A 117 1.24 -3.77 5.84
N THR A 118 1.15 -2.90 4.84
CA THR A 118 0.08 -1.90 4.70
C THR A 118 -0.55 -1.97 3.31
N ILE A 119 -1.88 -1.96 3.25
CA ILE A 119 -2.68 -1.76 2.03
C ILE A 119 -3.43 -0.44 2.19
N ASP A 120 -3.17 0.51 1.31
CA ASP A 120 -3.74 1.85 1.37
C ASP A 120 -4.76 2.06 0.25
N LEU A 121 -6.04 2.08 0.62
CA LEU A 121 -7.19 2.22 -0.27
C LEU A 121 -7.63 3.69 -0.44
N ARG A 122 -7.10 4.62 0.35
CA ARG A 122 -7.56 6.02 0.45
C ARG A 122 -7.48 6.80 -0.87
N PHE A 123 -6.72 6.29 -1.83
CA PHE A 123 -6.45 6.93 -3.12
C PHE A 123 -7.20 6.29 -4.30
N GLY A 124 -7.95 5.21 -4.05
CA GLY A 124 -8.86 4.59 -5.00
C GLY A 124 -10.30 5.02 -4.77
N ASP A 125 -11.18 4.66 -5.71
CA ASP A 125 -12.62 4.93 -5.63
C ASP A 125 -13.39 3.62 -5.43
N GLN A 126 -14.08 3.50 -4.29
CA GLN A 126 -14.93 2.35 -3.94
C GLN A 126 -14.23 0.98 -4.00
N SER A 127 -13.02 0.89 -3.46
CA SER A 127 -12.16 -0.29 -3.59
C SER A 127 -12.82 -1.54 -3.01
N GLN A 128 -12.67 -2.67 -3.70
CA GLN A 128 -13.18 -3.98 -3.29
C GLN A 128 -12.01 -4.93 -3.08
N LEU A 129 -11.68 -5.16 -1.81
CA LEU A 129 -10.58 -6.01 -1.39
C LEU A 129 -11.11 -7.32 -0.79
N THR A 130 -10.47 -8.44 -1.12
CA THR A 130 -10.72 -9.72 -0.47
C THR A 130 -9.40 -10.26 0.08
N LEU A 131 -9.38 -10.57 1.37
CA LEU A 131 -8.23 -11.13 2.07
C LEU A 131 -8.62 -12.43 2.76
N SER A 132 -7.77 -13.43 2.59
CA SER A 132 -7.77 -14.69 3.32
C SER A 132 -6.54 -14.78 4.21
N GLU A 133 -6.56 -15.66 5.22
CA GLU A 133 -5.39 -15.92 6.07
C GLU A 133 -4.13 -16.19 5.23
N ALA A 134 -4.23 -17.06 4.23
CA ALA A 134 -3.10 -17.40 3.37
C ALA A 134 -2.55 -16.20 2.59
N GLN A 135 -3.40 -15.23 2.22
CA GLN A 135 -2.94 -14.02 1.54
C GLN A 135 -2.25 -13.07 2.51
N VAL A 136 -2.78 -12.90 3.73
CA VAL A 136 -2.13 -12.07 4.76
C VAL A 136 -0.72 -12.61 5.04
N LEU A 137 -0.60 -13.90 5.36
CA LEU A 137 0.70 -14.54 5.64
C LEU A 137 1.67 -14.48 4.45
N ALA A 138 1.17 -14.52 3.21
CA ALA A 138 2.01 -14.42 2.01
C ALA A 138 2.49 -12.98 1.73
N LEU A 139 1.80 -11.97 2.25
CA LEU A 139 2.16 -10.56 2.07
C LEU A 139 3.05 -10.06 3.21
N SER A 140 2.73 -10.39 4.46
CA SER A 140 3.33 -9.80 5.65
C SER A 140 4.47 -10.64 6.22
N GLY A 141 5.59 -10.74 5.48
CA GLY A 141 6.72 -11.60 5.83
C GLY A 141 7.39 -11.28 7.18
N ASN A 142 7.14 -10.11 7.78
CA ASN A 142 7.76 -9.71 9.05
C ASN A 142 6.85 -9.91 10.28
N SER A 143 5.52 -9.88 10.12
CA SER A 143 4.60 -9.71 11.27
C SER A 143 3.31 -10.55 11.26
N ASP A 144 3.02 -11.29 10.17
CA ASP A 144 1.71 -11.96 9.97
C ASP A 144 0.50 -11.01 10.10
N THR A 145 0.76 -9.70 9.98
CA THR A 145 -0.21 -8.63 10.19
C THR A 145 -0.25 -7.71 8.97
N VAL A 146 -1.46 -7.35 8.52
CA VAL A 146 -1.65 -6.31 7.50
C VAL A 146 -2.56 -5.21 8.03
N LEU A 147 -2.07 -3.97 7.94
CA LEU A 147 -2.85 -2.75 8.12
C LEU A 147 -3.61 -2.44 6.82
N VAL A 148 -4.90 -2.15 6.91
CA VAL A 148 -5.74 -1.74 5.77
C VAL A 148 -6.30 -0.35 6.07
N GLN A 149 -5.85 0.64 5.33
CA GLN A 149 -6.33 2.02 5.39
C GLN A 149 -7.30 2.27 4.24
N GLY A 150 -8.31 3.11 4.44
CA GLY A 150 -9.34 3.37 3.43
C GLY A 150 -10.42 4.28 3.98
N GLY A 151 -11.60 4.25 3.38
CA GLY A 151 -12.73 5.06 3.79
C GLY A 151 -14.07 4.35 3.71
N GLY A 152 -15.11 5.10 4.07
CA GLY A 152 -16.48 4.60 4.16
C GLY A 152 -17.10 4.07 2.87
N ASP A 153 -16.48 4.29 1.70
CA ASP A 153 -16.89 3.79 0.40
C ASP A 153 -16.21 2.48 -0.01
N ASP A 154 -15.14 2.08 0.67
CA ASP A 154 -14.41 0.84 0.43
C ASP A 154 -15.10 -0.38 1.07
N HIS A 155 -14.84 -1.54 0.48
CA HIS A 155 -15.38 -2.83 0.91
C HIS A 155 -14.26 -3.86 1.10
N LEU A 156 -14.21 -4.47 2.28
CA LEU A 156 -13.30 -5.56 2.60
C LEU A 156 -14.07 -6.85 2.91
N THR A 157 -13.76 -7.92 2.17
CA THR A 157 -14.28 -9.26 2.44
C THR A 157 -13.21 -10.12 3.11
N ILE A 158 -13.48 -10.56 4.34
CA ILE A 158 -12.58 -11.35 5.20
C ILE A 158 -13.33 -12.55 5.79
N ALA A 159 -13.69 -13.48 4.91
CA ALA A 159 -14.58 -14.59 5.23
C ALA A 159 -14.07 -15.44 6.42
N GLY A 160 -14.90 -15.60 7.45
CA GLY A 160 -14.57 -16.38 8.65
C GLY A 160 -13.68 -15.68 9.67
N ALA A 161 -13.30 -14.41 9.44
CA ALA A 161 -12.56 -13.62 10.40
C ALA A 161 -13.33 -13.43 11.72
N GLN A 162 -12.60 -13.35 12.83
CA GLN A 162 -13.16 -13.09 14.15
C GLN A 162 -12.73 -11.69 14.61
N SER A 163 -13.68 -10.90 15.12
CA SER A 163 -13.34 -9.60 15.73
C SER A 163 -12.54 -9.82 17.02
N ALA A 164 -11.45 -9.06 17.16
CA ALA A 164 -10.49 -9.15 18.26
C ALA A 164 -10.37 -7.84 19.06
N GLY A 165 -11.24 -6.86 18.80
CA GLY A 165 -11.24 -5.55 19.46
C GLY A 165 -10.87 -4.44 18.49
N SER A 166 -10.34 -3.34 19.02
CA SER A 166 -9.95 -2.15 18.26
C SER A 166 -8.68 -1.52 18.84
N THR A 167 -8.02 -0.67 18.05
CA THR A 167 -6.84 0.11 18.45
C THR A 167 -6.90 1.53 17.89
N GLN A 168 -5.97 2.39 18.31
CA GLN A 168 -5.72 3.69 17.69
C GLN A 168 -4.29 3.76 17.17
N ILE A 169 -4.14 4.25 15.93
CA ILE A 169 -2.85 4.53 15.30
C ILE A 169 -2.93 5.97 14.78
N ASP A 170 -2.01 6.82 15.23
CA ASP A 170 -1.94 8.25 14.85
C ASP A 170 -3.24 9.04 14.99
N GLY A 171 -4.06 8.65 15.97
CA GLY A 171 -5.35 9.28 16.26
C GLY A 171 -6.53 8.77 15.41
N GLN A 172 -6.29 7.86 14.46
CA GLN A 172 -7.33 7.14 13.73
C GLN A 172 -7.68 5.82 14.45
N THR A 173 -8.97 5.44 14.41
CA THR A 173 -9.46 4.19 15.01
C THR A 173 -9.41 3.07 13.99
N TYR A 174 -9.03 1.87 14.44
CA TYR A 174 -8.97 0.67 13.62
C TYR A 174 -9.61 -0.50 14.35
N ASP A 175 -10.38 -1.31 13.63
CA ASP A 175 -10.88 -2.60 14.08
C ASP A 175 -9.84 -3.70 13.84
N ILE A 176 -9.73 -4.64 14.79
CA ILE A 176 -8.79 -5.76 14.70
C ILE A 176 -9.58 -7.03 14.42
N TYR A 177 -9.11 -7.79 13.43
CA TYR A 177 -9.65 -9.10 13.07
C TYR A 177 -8.54 -10.16 13.08
N THR A 178 -8.85 -11.35 13.60
CA THR A 178 -8.00 -12.53 13.41
C THR A 178 -8.58 -13.42 12.31
N LEU A 179 -7.71 -13.90 11.43
CA LEU A 179 -8.07 -14.82 10.35
C LEU A 179 -7.35 -16.15 10.57
N GLY A 180 -8.14 -17.21 10.70
CA GLY A 180 -7.61 -18.53 11.04
C GLY A 180 -6.90 -18.52 12.40
N ASN A 181 -5.67 -19.05 12.44
CA ASN A 181 -4.90 -19.18 13.68
C ASN A 181 -3.77 -18.15 13.79
N ASP A 182 -3.24 -17.68 12.67
CA ASP A 182 -1.94 -17.01 12.64
C ASP A 182 -2.03 -15.55 12.14
N ALA A 183 -2.98 -15.23 11.26
CA ALA A 183 -3.04 -13.91 10.61
C ALA A 183 -3.86 -12.87 11.40
N THR A 184 -3.38 -11.63 11.40
CA THR A 184 -4.08 -10.46 11.95
C THR A 184 -4.32 -9.40 10.88
N LEU A 185 -5.50 -8.78 10.92
CA LEU A 185 -5.79 -7.55 10.18
C LEU A 185 -6.09 -6.42 11.14
N VAL A 186 -5.56 -5.25 10.84
CA VAL A 186 -5.89 -3.98 11.50
C VAL A 186 -6.52 -3.11 10.42
N VAL A 187 -7.81 -2.82 10.52
CA VAL A 187 -8.59 -2.25 9.41
C VAL A 187 -9.22 -0.94 9.86
N ASP A 188 -9.13 0.10 9.04
CA ASP A 188 -9.77 1.39 9.31
C ASP A 188 -11.27 1.17 9.61
N ASP A 189 -11.75 1.76 10.71
CA ASP A 189 -13.10 1.52 11.23
C ASP A 189 -14.21 2.10 10.33
N GLU A 190 -13.86 2.91 9.33
CA GLU A 190 -14.80 3.40 8.33
C GLU A 190 -15.07 2.37 7.21
N ILE A 191 -14.15 1.42 6.95
CA ILE A 191 -14.27 0.47 5.84
C ILE A 191 -15.44 -0.50 6.07
N ARG A 192 -16.22 -0.78 5.01
CA ARG A 192 -17.34 -1.72 5.09
C ARG A 192 -16.87 -3.17 5.04
N ILE A 193 -17.02 -3.87 6.17
CA ILE A 193 -16.60 -5.28 6.30
C ILE A 193 -17.72 -6.26 5.92
N VAL A 194 -17.34 -7.34 5.22
CA VAL A 194 -18.14 -8.55 5.00
C VAL A 194 -17.36 -9.76 5.53
N THR A 195 -17.93 -10.47 6.52
CA THR A 195 -17.33 -11.65 7.16
C THR A 195 -18.03 -12.98 6.85
#